data_AF-W6PWD7-F1
#
_entry.id   AF-W6PWD7-F1
#
_cell.length_a   1.000
_cell.length_b   1.000
_cell.length_c   1.000
_cell.angle_alpha   90.00
_cell.angle_beta   90.00
_cell.angle_gamma   90.00
#
_symmetry.space_group_name_H-M   'P 1'
#
loop_
_entity.id
_entity.type
_entity.pdbx_description
1 polymer ?
#
loop_
_entity_poly.entity_id
_entity_poly.type
_entity_poly.pdbx_seq_one_letter_code
_entity_poly.pdbx_strand_id
1 'polypeptide(L)'
;MLSTGHSLEYPRDYNEDLGTTHAEQCCFIKIADEYNLPEERIHEVLPANTVLYTTMEPCNERLSGNMTCATRILRLRSAIKTVYVKIKEPGTFIPHNDGQQRLEANGVKVVFPVEHWHDRIIKVSMTGH
;
A
#
# COMPACT_ATOMS: atom_id res chain seq x y z
N MET A 1 0.15 11.82 -10.47
CA MET A 1 0.39 11.02 -9.26
C MET A 1 -0.53 11.58 -8.19
N LEU A 2 -1.42 10.77 -7.61
CA LEU A 2 -2.50 11.26 -6.72
C LEU A 2 -2.01 11.58 -5.30
N SER A 3 -1.18 10.71 -4.72
CA SER A 3 -0.57 10.89 -3.41
C SER A 3 0.65 9.98 -3.29
N THR A 4 1.51 10.25 -2.31
CA THR A 4 2.66 9.42 -1.95
C THR A 4 2.75 9.31 -0.44
N GLY A 5 3.30 8.20 0.06
CA GLY A 5 3.53 8.01 1.49
C GLY A 5 4.78 7.18 1.74
N HIS A 6 5.42 7.48 2.85
CA HIS A 6 6.55 6.76 3.41
C HIS A 6 6.20 6.31 4.83
N SER A 7 6.76 5.19 5.27
CA SER A 7 6.54 4.72 6.64
C SER A 7 7.06 5.74 7.65
N LEU A 8 6.35 5.92 8.76
CA LEU A 8 6.68 6.85 9.85
C LEU A 8 6.62 8.34 9.51
N GLU A 9 5.93 8.74 8.43
CA GLU A 9 5.74 10.17 8.13
C GLU A 9 4.92 10.92 9.18
N TYR A 10 4.03 10.23 9.90
CA TYR A 10 3.17 10.81 10.92
C TYR A 10 3.62 10.39 12.33
N PRO A 11 3.35 11.22 13.36
CA PRO A 11 3.69 10.91 14.75
C PRO A 11 2.95 9.69 15.29
N ARG A 12 3.51 9.14 16.38
CA ARG A 12 2.85 8.22 17.36
C ARG A 12 1.74 7.39 16.76
N ASP A 13 0.60 7.02 17.33
CA ASP A 13 -0.52 7.78 17.91
C ASP A 13 -1.31 8.72 16.99
N TYR A 14 -0.92 8.89 15.72
CA TYR A 14 -1.72 9.66 14.76
C TYR A 14 -3.13 9.10 14.63
N ASN A 15 -4.15 9.94 14.88
CA ASN A 15 -5.55 9.57 14.86
C ASN A 15 -5.88 8.36 15.77
N GLU A 16 -5.28 8.33 16.97
CA GLU A 16 -5.44 7.27 17.99
C GLU A 16 -4.90 5.89 17.55
N ASP A 17 -4.20 5.81 16.42
CA ASP A 17 -3.50 4.63 15.93
C ASP A 17 -2.22 4.45 16.75
N LEU A 18 -2.25 3.64 17.81
CA LEU A 18 -1.12 3.38 18.72
C LEU A 18 0.10 2.70 18.05
N GLY A 19 0.01 2.42 16.75
CA GLY A 19 1.05 1.78 15.96
C GLY A 19 1.96 2.79 15.28
N THR A 20 2.54 2.36 14.16
CA THR A 20 3.29 3.24 13.27
C THR A 20 2.57 3.30 11.94
N THR A 21 2.55 4.48 11.31
CA THR A 21 1.93 4.62 9.99
C THR A 21 2.80 3.96 8.92
N HIS A 22 2.21 3.06 8.13
CA HIS A 22 2.87 2.49 6.96
C HIS A 22 2.72 3.42 5.75
N ALA A 23 3.59 3.26 4.76
CA ALA A 23 3.56 4.02 3.52
C ALA A 23 2.17 4.07 2.83
N GLU A 24 1.47 2.93 2.75
CA GLU A 24 0.12 2.89 2.14
C GLU A 24 -0.89 3.70 2.95
N GLN A 25 -0.82 3.62 4.28
CA GLN A 25 -1.67 4.38 5.18
C GLN A 25 -1.41 5.88 5.05
N CYS A 26 -0.14 6.32 5.03
CA CYS A 26 0.22 7.72 4.84
C CYS A 26 -0.30 8.26 3.50
N CYS A 27 -0.23 7.45 2.44
CA CYS A 27 -0.78 7.81 1.13
C CYS A 27 -2.29 8.11 1.20
N PHE A 28 -3.05 7.26 1.90
CA PHE A 28 -4.50 7.41 2.07
C PHE A 28 -4.89 8.57 2.99
N ILE A 29 -4.14 8.80 4.08
CA ILE A 29 -4.34 9.94 4.98
C ILE A 29 -4.24 11.26 4.20
N LYS A 30 -3.23 11.44 3.35
CA LYS A 30 -3.07 12.68 2.57
C LYS A 30 -4.23 12.95 1.63
N ILE A 31 -4.80 11.90 1.01
CA ILE A 31 -5.98 12.04 0.15
C ILE A 31 -7.21 12.39 1.01
N ALA A 32 -7.39 11.72 2.15
CA ALA A 32 -8.43 12.03 3.11
C ALA A 32 -8.38 13.50 3.55
N ASP A 33 -7.20 13.99 3.92
CA ASP A 33 -6.98 15.37 4.35
C ASP A 33 -7.23 16.38 3.21
N GLU A 34 -6.72 16.12 2.01
CA GLU A 34 -6.88 17.00 0.84
C GLU A 34 -8.36 17.21 0.47
N TYR A 35 -9.17 16.15 0.56
CA TYR A 35 -10.58 16.19 0.21
C TYR A 35 -11.52 16.35 1.42
N ASN A 36 -10.96 16.49 2.63
CA ASN A 36 -11.71 16.56 3.88
C ASN A 36 -12.72 15.41 4.04
N LEU A 37 -12.26 14.19 3.81
CA LEU A 37 -13.03 12.95 3.90
C LEU A 37 -12.38 12.00 4.91
N PRO A 38 -13.14 11.15 5.62
CA PRO A 38 -12.54 10.06 6.37
C PRO A 38 -11.93 9.02 5.40
N GLU A 39 -10.91 8.28 5.85
CA GLU A 39 -10.14 7.36 5.00
C GLU A 39 -11.03 6.34 4.26
N GLU A 40 -12.08 5.83 4.90
CA GLU A 40 -13.01 4.87 4.30
C GLU A 40 -13.83 5.44 3.14
N ARG A 41 -13.94 6.78 3.03
CA ARG A 41 -14.70 7.48 1.99
C ARG A 41 -13.83 8.02 0.86
N ILE A 42 -12.50 7.89 0.92
CA ILE A 42 -11.65 8.42 -0.16
C ILE A 42 -11.91 7.74 -1.52
N HIS A 43 -12.52 6.54 -1.52
CA HIS A 43 -12.98 5.89 -2.75
C HIS A 43 -13.97 6.73 -3.57
N GLU A 44 -14.64 7.72 -2.96
CA GLU A 44 -15.55 8.66 -3.62
C GLU A 44 -14.82 9.66 -4.53
N VAL A 45 -13.56 9.97 -4.22
CA VAL A 45 -12.74 10.95 -4.96
C VAL A 45 -11.63 10.29 -5.80
N LEU A 46 -11.35 9.01 -5.54
CA LEU A 46 -10.40 8.25 -6.36
C LEU A 46 -10.98 7.99 -7.76
N PRO A 47 -10.22 8.28 -8.83
CA PRO A 47 -10.60 7.86 -10.18
C PRO A 47 -10.84 6.34 -10.26
N ALA A 48 -11.80 5.94 -11.10
CA ALA A 48 -12.02 4.52 -11.37
C ALA A 48 -10.74 3.87 -11.92
N ASN A 49 -10.47 2.63 -11.49
CA ASN A 49 -9.25 1.89 -11.83
C ASN A 49 -7.95 2.55 -11.34
N THR A 50 -8.01 3.23 -10.19
CA THR A 50 -6.81 3.69 -9.50
C THR A 50 -5.87 2.50 -9.23
N VAL A 51 -4.57 2.76 -9.37
CA VAL A 51 -3.51 1.78 -9.09
C VAL A 51 -2.67 2.24 -7.91
N LEU A 52 -2.26 1.30 -7.08
CA LEU A 52 -1.34 1.55 -5.97
C LEU A 52 0.02 0.95 -6.29
N TYR A 53 1.08 1.71 -6.05
CA TYR A 53 2.46 1.21 -6.09
C TYR A 53 2.99 1.19 -4.66
N THR A 54 3.47 0.03 -4.21
CA THR A 54 4.12 -0.12 -2.92
C THR A 54 5.44 -0.86 -3.06
N THR A 55 6.41 -0.48 -2.24
CA THR A 55 7.74 -1.09 -2.27
C THR A 55 7.72 -2.49 -1.66
N MET A 56 6.83 -2.75 -0.71
CA MET A 56 6.76 -4.00 0.04
C MET A 56 5.34 -4.56 0.01
N GLU A 57 5.18 -5.87 0.16
CA GLU A 57 3.87 -6.50 0.21
C GLU A 57 3.00 -5.87 1.31
N PRO A 58 1.76 -5.43 0.99
CA PRO A 58 0.88 -4.87 2.00
C PRO A 58 0.68 -5.86 3.16
N CYS A 59 0.91 -5.39 4.38
CA CYS A 59 0.81 -6.25 5.56
C CYS A 59 -0.61 -6.82 5.71
N ASN A 60 -0.71 -8.10 6.09
CA ASN A 60 -1.97 -8.74 6.47
C ASN A 60 -2.17 -8.86 7.98
N GLU A 61 -1.14 -8.55 8.77
CA GLU A 61 -1.16 -8.54 10.24
C GLU A 61 -0.36 -7.32 10.73
N ARG A 62 -0.70 -6.83 11.94
CA ARG A 62 0.08 -5.80 12.64
C ARG A 62 0.15 -6.14 14.13
N LEU A 63 1.36 -6.12 14.69
CA LEU A 63 1.59 -6.34 16.12
C LEU A 63 0.85 -5.32 17.01
N SER A 64 0.59 -4.12 16.48
CA SER A 64 -0.16 -3.08 17.18
C SER A 64 -1.68 -3.35 17.25
N GLY A 65 -2.20 -4.37 16.54
CA GLY A 65 -3.63 -4.62 16.40
C GLY A 65 -4.36 -3.66 15.45
N ASN A 66 -3.65 -2.71 14.83
CA ASN A 66 -4.26 -1.72 13.95
C ASN A 66 -4.66 -2.31 12.60
N MET A 67 -5.54 -1.60 11.90
CA MET A 67 -5.99 -2.01 10.58
C MET A 67 -4.83 -2.17 9.61
N THR A 68 -4.80 -3.33 8.96
CA THR A 68 -3.71 -3.76 8.09
C THR A 68 -3.79 -3.06 6.73
N CYS A 69 -2.64 -2.90 6.05
CA CYS A 69 -2.61 -2.25 4.74
C CYS A 69 -3.49 -3.02 3.73
N ALA A 70 -3.47 -4.36 3.77
CA ALA A 70 -4.37 -5.18 2.96
C ALA A 70 -5.85 -4.84 3.23
N THR A 71 -6.25 -4.68 4.49
CA THR A 71 -7.63 -4.31 4.83
C THR A 71 -7.99 -2.90 4.33
N ARG A 72 -7.08 -1.92 4.47
CA ARG A 72 -7.29 -0.55 3.96
C ARG A 72 -7.50 -0.56 2.45
N ILE A 73 -6.65 -1.28 1.70
CA ILE A 73 -6.79 -1.44 0.24
C ILE A 73 -8.14 -2.08 -0.12
N LEU A 74 -8.57 -3.13 0.60
CA LEU A 74 -9.84 -3.81 0.34
C LEU A 74 -11.06 -2.92 0.57
N ARG A 75 -11.02 -1.99 1.52
CA ARG A 75 -12.08 -1.00 1.71
C ARG A 75 -12.23 -0.09 0.50
N LEU A 76 -11.14 0.15 -0.22
CA LEU A 76 -11.07 1.02 -1.39
C LEU A 76 -11.16 0.26 -2.72
N ARG A 77 -11.46 -1.04 -2.71
CA ARG A 77 -11.48 -1.91 -3.90
C ARG A 77 -12.50 -1.51 -4.97
N SER A 78 -13.43 -0.61 -4.67
CA SER A 78 -14.32 0.00 -5.68
C SER A 78 -13.52 0.83 -6.68
N ALA A 79 -12.48 1.53 -6.21
CA ALA A 79 -11.60 2.36 -7.03
C ALA A 79 -10.23 1.70 -7.30
N ILE A 80 -9.60 1.11 -6.28
CA ILE A 80 -8.27 0.49 -6.38
C ILE A 80 -8.40 -0.94 -6.90
N LYS A 81 -8.00 -1.17 -8.16
CA LYS A 81 -8.12 -2.49 -8.83
C LYS A 81 -6.79 -3.21 -8.99
N THR A 82 -5.67 -2.51 -8.87
CA THR A 82 -4.35 -3.11 -9.04
C THR A 82 -3.35 -2.54 -8.04
N VAL A 83 -2.59 -3.42 -7.42
CA VAL A 83 -1.48 -3.09 -6.53
C VAL A 83 -0.19 -3.68 -7.12
N TYR A 84 0.76 -2.81 -7.45
CA TYR A 84 2.10 -3.19 -7.86
C TYR A 84 3.00 -3.27 -6.64
N VAL A 85 3.64 -4.42 -6.45
CA VAL A 85 4.48 -4.71 -5.28
C VAL A 85 5.90 -5.00 -5.75
N LYS A 86 6.90 -4.33 -5.17
CA LYS A 86 8.30 -4.51 -5.59
C LYS A 86 8.98 -5.71 -4.91
N ILE A 87 8.84 -5.88 -3.60
CA ILE A 87 9.37 -7.03 -2.85
C ILE A 87 8.25 -7.67 -2.01
N LYS A 88 8.32 -8.99 -1.79
CA LYS A 88 7.49 -9.66 -0.79
C LYS A 88 7.99 -9.37 0.62
N GLU A 89 7.09 -9.43 1.60
CA GLU A 89 7.48 -9.33 3.00
C GLU A 89 8.54 -10.41 3.28
N PRO A 90 9.75 -10.04 3.75
CA PRO A 90 10.71 -11.04 4.18
C PRO A 90 10.09 -11.80 5.35
N GLY A 91 10.03 -13.14 5.28
CA GLY A 91 9.39 -13.99 6.30
C GLY A 91 10.00 -13.90 7.72
N THR A 92 10.89 -12.94 7.95
CA THR A 92 11.46 -12.56 9.24
C THR A 92 10.50 -11.79 10.14
N PHE A 93 9.53 -11.05 9.58
CA PHE A 93 8.63 -10.19 10.38
C PHE A 93 7.25 -10.84 10.61
N ILE A 94 6.70 -11.51 9.61
CA ILE A 94 5.45 -12.28 9.69
C ILE A 94 5.69 -13.60 8.95
N PRO A 95 5.67 -14.77 9.65
CA PRO A 95 5.98 -16.07 9.03
C PRO A 95 5.03 -16.45 7.88
N HIS A 96 3.80 -15.92 7.89
CA HIS A 96 2.75 -16.23 6.92
C HIS A 96 1.96 -14.97 6.51
N ASN A 97 2.61 -14.01 5.84
CA ASN A 97 1.86 -12.91 5.20
C ASN A 97 1.17 -13.42 3.93
N ASP A 98 -0.13 -13.64 3.98
CA ASP A 98 -1.02 -14.02 2.87
C ASP A 98 -1.73 -12.78 2.25
N GLY A 99 -1.17 -11.58 2.47
CA GLY A 99 -1.71 -10.32 1.98
C GLY A 99 -1.99 -10.30 0.48
N GLN A 100 -1.05 -10.81 -0.34
CA GLN A 100 -1.28 -10.97 -1.78
C GLN A 100 -2.53 -11.82 -2.08
N GLN A 101 -2.62 -13.02 -1.52
CA GLN A 101 -3.71 -13.96 -1.79
C GLN A 101 -5.06 -13.38 -1.35
N ARG A 102 -5.07 -12.70 -0.20
CA ARG A 102 -6.27 -12.03 0.33
C ARG A 102 -6.76 -10.92 -0.60
N LEU A 103 -5.85 -10.11 -1.15
CA LEU A 103 -6.20 -9.05 -2.10
C LEU A 103 -6.79 -9.62 -3.39
N GLU A 104 -6.12 -10.61 -3.96
CA GLU A 104 -6.53 -11.26 -5.21
C GLU A 104 -7.89 -11.97 -5.07
N ALA A 105 -8.11 -12.68 -3.97
CA ALA A 105 -9.38 -13.34 -3.65
C ALA A 105 -10.57 -12.38 -3.54
N ASN A 106 -10.31 -11.08 -3.35
CA ASN A 106 -11.33 -10.03 -3.22
C ASN A 106 -11.36 -9.07 -4.42
N GLY A 107 -10.78 -9.47 -5.55
CA GLY A 107 -10.88 -8.74 -6.82
C GLY A 107 -9.90 -7.57 -6.96
N VAL A 108 -8.85 -7.50 -6.14
CA VAL A 108 -7.74 -6.57 -6.31
C VAL A 108 -6.54 -7.31 -6.87
N LYS A 109 -6.15 -7.01 -8.12
CA LYS A 109 -5.01 -7.66 -8.77
C LYS A 109 -3.70 -7.24 -8.10
N VAL A 110 -2.86 -8.20 -7.72
CA VAL A 110 -1.50 -7.92 -7.25
C VAL A 110 -0.51 -8.27 -8.35
N VAL A 111 0.35 -7.32 -8.71
CA VAL A 111 1.42 -7.54 -9.70
C VAL A 111 2.76 -7.58 -8.97
N PHE A 112 3.30 -8.79 -8.88
CA PHE A 112 4.60 -9.09 -8.28
C PHE A 112 5.26 -10.28 -9.00
N PRO A 113 6.56 -10.21 -9.33
CA PRO A 113 7.40 -9.02 -9.32
C PRO A 113 6.94 -8.02 -10.40
N VAL A 114 7.27 -6.73 -10.25
CA VAL A 114 6.96 -5.72 -11.27
C VAL A 114 7.94 -5.82 -12.44
N GLU A 115 7.72 -6.79 -13.35
CA GLU A 115 8.64 -7.09 -14.46
C GLU A 115 8.91 -5.87 -15.37
N HIS A 116 7.91 -5.03 -15.64
CA HIS A 116 8.09 -3.83 -16.46
C HIS A 116 8.95 -2.71 -15.83
N TRP A 117 9.36 -2.87 -14.56
CA TRP A 117 10.36 -2.01 -13.92
C TRP A 117 11.75 -2.64 -13.90
N HIS A 118 11.86 -3.95 -14.17
CA HIS A 118 13.12 -4.67 -14.16
C HIS A 118 14.12 -4.03 -15.13
N ASP A 119 13.68 -3.73 -16.36
CA ASP A 119 14.50 -3.09 -17.38
C ASP A 119 14.96 -1.67 -17.00
N ARG A 120 14.08 -0.87 -16.38
CA ARG A 120 14.42 0.49 -15.91
C ARG A 120 15.39 0.45 -14.74
N ILE A 121 15.25 -0.53 -13.83
CA ILE A 121 16.13 -0.70 -12.68
C ILE A 121 17.51 -1.21 -13.13
N ILE A 122 17.58 -2.21 -14.02
CA ILE A 122 18.86 -2.68 -14.59
C ILE A 122 19.55 -1.55 -15.32
N LYS A 123 18.84 -0.81 -16.18
CA LYS A 123 19.43 0.29 -16.94
C LYS A 123 20.05 1.36 -16.02
N VAL A 124 19.34 1.79 -14.97
CA VAL A 124 19.87 2.78 -14.02
C VAL A 124 21.04 2.23 -13.22
N SER A 125 21.00 0.96 -12.80
CA SER A 125 22.09 0.30 -12.06
C SER A 125 23.34 0.03 -12.91
N MET A 126 23.18 -0.17 -14.22
CA MET A 126 24.29 -0.41 -15.17
C MET A 126 24.89 0.86 -15.77
N THR A 127 24.29 2.04 -15.56
CA THR A 127 24.84 3.32 -16.06
C THR A 127 26.00 3.84 -15.16
N GLY A 128 26.34 3.11 -14.10
CA GLY A 128 27.48 3.38 -13.21
C GLY A 128 28.65 2.41 -13.37
N HIS A 129 28.67 1.57 -14.42
CA HIS A 129 29.80 0.70 -14.78
C HIS A 129 30.29 1.02 -16.19
#